data_AF-A0A3N1NU90-F1
#
_entry.id   AF-A0A3N1NU90-F1
#
_cell.length_a   1.000
_cell.length_b   1.000
_cell.length_c   1.000
_cell.angle_alpha   90.00
_cell.angle_beta   90.00
_cell.angle_gamma   90.00
#
_symmetry.space_group_name_H-M   'P 1'
#
loop_
_entity.id
_entity.type
_entity.pdbx_description
1 polymer ?
#
loop_
_entity_poly.entity_id
_entity_poly.type
_entity_poly.pdbx_seq_one_letter_code
_entity_poly.pdbx_strand_id
1 'polypeptide(L)'
;MARVAKKRKATAKRATAKRTTSTTKTVDAAVAKVEAKIEKLQKDVADHAKKVEAARKKATAAKSKAATSKRAVDKRSAKSATAAVSKANEKAKAARAKVAEARVELAKAKAMATAKAAAEAAEAKITELRENLAKRAETDLEKAKASFEQRWRKSREKADERKVKAARKKAAAKAKAAEKKAKVKMAQVERKAAAKAKTKTKKKATKKRATAKRTTTAPAKTRARKATAKRAGRPRKK
;
A
#
# COMPACT_ATOMS: atom_id res chain seq x y z
N MET A 1 9.41 -14.10 -51.73
CA MET A 1 8.72 -14.12 -50.41
C MET A 1 9.48 -13.22 -49.44
N ALA A 2 9.03 -11.97 -49.30
CA ALA A 2 9.71 -10.91 -48.54
C ALA A 2 9.69 -11.18 -47.03
N ARG A 3 10.85 -11.08 -46.36
CA ARG A 3 10.95 -11.08 -44.90
C ARG A 3 10.72 -9.65 -44.40
N VAL A 4 9.52 -9.41 -43.86
CA VAL A 4 9.11 -8.12 -43.31
C VAL A 4 9.90 -7.83 -42.02
N ALA A 5 10.77 -6.82 -42.09
CA ALA A 5 11.45 -6.27 -40.93
C ALA A 5 10.43 -5.56 -40.02
N LYS A 6 10.15 -6.14 -38.85
CA LYS A 6 9.27 -5.54 -37.84
C LYS A 6 10.02 -4.41 -37.13
N LYS A 7 9.78 -3.18 -37.61
CA LYS A 7 10.27 -1.92 -37.07
C LYS A 7 9.89 -1.79 -35.58
N ARG A 8 10.87 -1.86 -34.67
CA ARG A 8 10.69 -1.57 -33.24
C ARG A 8 10.33 -0.09 -33.09
N LYS A 9 9.13 0.19 -32.61
CA LYS A 9 8.66 1.55 -32.34
C LYS A 9 9.47 2.13 -31.17
N ALA A 10 10.08 3.28 -31.41
CA ALA A 10 10.95 3.99 -30.48
C ALA A 10 10.23 4.29 -29.15
N THR A 11 10.98 4.12 -28.07
CA THR A 11 10.64 4.55 -26.71
C THR A 11 10.19 6.02 -26.70
N ALA A 12 8.98 6.25 -26.22
CA ALA A 12 8.44 7.58 -26.01
C ALA A 12 9.38 8.40 -25.11
N LYS A 13 9.90 9.52 -25.62
CA LYS A 13 10.57 10.54 -24.81
C LYS A 13 9.58 10.97 -23.73
N ARG A 14 9.94 10.72 -22.46
CA ARG A 14 9.26 11.29 -21.30
C ARG A 14 9.22 12.80 -21.49
N ALA A 15 8.02 13.35 -21.64
CA ALA A 15 7.80 14.78 -21.58
C ALA A 15 8.18 15.24 -20.17
N THR A 16 9.25 16.03 -20.07
CA THR A 16 9.62 16.74 -18.86
C THR A 16 8.46 17.66 -18.50
N ALA A 17 7.79 17.39 -17.38
CA ALA A 17 6.72 18.23 -16.88
C ALA A 17 7.23 19.68 -16.77
N LYS A 18 6.58 20.59 -17.49
CA LYS A 18 6.84 22.02 -17.43
C LYS A 18 6.48 22.48 -16.02
N ARG A 19 7.49 22.74 -15.20
CA ARG A 19 7.33 23.24 -13.82
C ARG A 19 6.62 24.59 -13.90
N THR A 20 5.34 24.62 -13.56
CA THR A 20 4.56 25.85 -13.40
C THR A 20 5.19 26.64 -12.26
N THR A 21 5.93 27.70 -12.63
CA THR A 21 6.38 28.73 -11.71
C THR A 21 5.19 29.62 -11.38
N SER A 22 4.33 29.16 -10.46
CA SER A 22 3.26 29.98 -9.89
C SER A 22 3.49 30.13 -8.40
N THR A 23 4.27 31.14 -8.03
CA THR A 23 4.02 31.87 -6.79
C THR A 23 4.66 33.23 -6.94
N THR A 24 3.81 34.22 -7.13
CA THR A 24 4.10 35.62 -6.81
C THR A 24 4.87 35.63 -5.49
N LYS A 25 6.15 36.02 -5.55
CA LYS A 25 6.99 36.15 -4.36
C LYS A 25 6.43 37.29 -3.52
N THR A 26 5.50 36.99 -2.63
CA THR A 26 5.28 37.82 -1.45
C THR A 26 6.61 37.83 -0.70
N VAL A 27 7.36 38.92 -0.84
CA VAL A 27 8.62 39.10 -0.14
C VAL A 27 8.30 39.00 1.35
N ASP A 28 8.92 38.03 2.03
CA ASP A 28 8.75 37.84 3.47
C ASP A 28 8.98 39.18 4.18
N ALA A 29 8.08 39.55 5.09
CA ALA A 29 8.10 40.86 5.73
C ALA A 29 9.42 41.16 6.47
N ALA A 30 10.14 40.12 6.93
CA ALA A 30 11.46 40.27 7.53
C ALA A 30 12.52 40.65 6.49
N VAL A 31 12.46 40.08 5.27
CA VAL A 31 13.35 40.43 4.17
C VAL A 31 13.14 41.88 3.74
N ALA A 32 11.87 42.31 3.60
CA ALA A 32 11.55 43.70 3.23
C ALA A 32 12.04 44.71 4.27
N LYS A 33 11.91 44.41 5.57
CA LYS A 33 12.42 45.26 6.66
C LYS A 33 13.95 45.43 6.59
N VAL A 34 14.67 44.37 6.30
CA VAL A 34 16.14 44.42 6.21
C VAL A 34 16.59 45.17 4.96
N GLU A 35 15.89 45.00 3.84
CA GLU A 35 16.16 45.76 2.59
C GLU A 35 15.99 47.27 2.82
N ALA A 36 14.92 47.69 3.52
CA ALA A 36 14.72 49.09 3.90
C ALA A 36 15.82 49.62 4.85
N LYS A 37 16.33 48.78 5.77
CA LYS A 37 17.45 49.14 6.66
C LYS A 37 18.74 49.37 5.85
N ILE A 38 19.02 48.52 4.87
CA ILE A 38 20.19 48.67 3.99
C ILE A 38 20.11 49.98 3.21
N GLU A 39 18.95 50.33 2.67
CA GLU A 39 18.78 51.57 1.89
C GLU A 39 19.08 52.82 2.74
N LYS A 40 18.60 52.84 3.99
CA LYS A 40 18.93 53.92 4.95
C LYS A 40 20.42 53.99 5.24
N LEU A 41 21.07 52.85 5.52
CA LEU A 41 22.51 52.80 5.79
C LEU A 41 23.36 53.18 4.56
N GLN A 42 22.87 52.93 3.34
CA GLN A 42 23.53 53.37 2.11
C GLN A 42 23.52 54.90 1.97
N LYS A 43 22.42 55.56 2.36
CA LYS A 43 22.33 57.02 2.44
C LYS A 43 23.35 57.57 3.45
N ASP A 44 23.46 56.95 4.62
CA ASP A 44 24.47 57.33 5.63
C ASP A 44 25.91 57.20 5.11
N VAL A 45 26.20 56.12 4.37
CA VAL A 45 27.53 55.92 3.75
C VAL A 45 27.82 57.02 2.72
N ALA A 46 26.83 57.43 1.91
CA ALA A 46 26.98 58.51 0.95
C ALA A 46 27.27 59.86 1.64
N ASP A 47 26.59 60.14 2.76
CA ASP A 47 26.82 61.37 3.51
C ASP A 47 28.18 61.39 4.22
N HIS A 48 28.62 60.25 4.75
CA HIS A 48 29.98 60.11 5.27
C HIS A 48 31.05 60.24 4.18
N ALA A 49 30.79 59.76 2.96
CA ALA A 49 31.69 59.95 1.83
C ALA A 49 31.86 61.43 1.48
N LYS A 50 30.77 62.20 1.41
CA LYS A 50 30.82 63.66 1.20
C LYS A 50 31.64 64.37 2.29
N LYS A 51 31.49 63.97 3.56
CA LYS A 51 32.26 64.53 4.69
C LYS A 51 33.76 64.22 4.56
N VAL A 52 34.11 63.01 4.12
CA VAL A 52 35.51 62.64 3.85
C VAL A 52 36.10 63.49 2.72
N GLU A 53 35.37 63.69 1.62
CA GLU A 53 35.83 64.53 0.52
C GLU A 53 36.04 65.99 0.95
N ALA A 54 35.08 66.56 1.70
CA ALA A 54 35.21 67.91 2.23
C ALA A 54 36.42 68.05 3.17
N ALA A 55 36.66 67.06 4.03
CA ALA A 55 37.83 67.03 4.91
C ALA A 55 39.13 66.92 4.10
N ARG A 56 39.16 66.11 3.03
CA ARG A 56 40.33 66.00 2.14
C ARG A 56 40.65 67.31 1.45
N LYS A 57 39.64 68.01 0.90
CA LYS A 57 39.80 69.33 0.28
C LYS A 57 40.37 70.36 1.26
N LYS A 58 39.89 70.37 2.51
CA LYS A 58 40.45 71.25 3.56
C LYS A 58 41.89 70.87 3.93
N ALA A 59 42.19 69.57 4.00
CA ALA A 59 43.54 69.10 4.31
C ALA A 59 44.55 69.42 3.19
N THR A 60 44.17 69.30 1.92
CA THR A 60 45.04 69.67 0.80
C THR A 60 45.33 71.17 0.80
N ALA A 61 44.31 72.01 1.01
CA ALA A 61 44.48 73.47 1.11
C ALA A 61 45.34 73.89 2.32
N ALA A 62 45.17 73.25 3.48
CA ALA A 62 46.00 73.53 4.65
C ALA A 62 47.46 73.08 4.44
N LYS A 63 47.68 71.95 3.75
CA LYS A 63 49.02 71.47 3.41
C LYS A 63 49.72 72.38 2.40
N SER A 64 49.03 72.85 1.37
CA SER A 64 49.63 73.77 0.40
C SER A 64 50.02 75.10 1.06
N LYS A 65 49.16 75.66 1.92
CA LYS A 65 49.48 76.87 2.69
C LYS A 65 50.64 76.67 3.66
N ALA A 66 50.73 75.52 4.31
CA ALA A 66 51.85 75.20 5.21
C ALA A 66 53.17 74.96 4.47
N ALA A 67 53.13 74.54 3.19
CA ALA A 67 54.33 74.36 2.38
C ALA A 67 54.96 75.70 1.97
N THR A 68 54.15 76.73 1.75
CA THR A 68 54.62 78.07 1.36
C THR A 68 54.88 78.99 2.56
N SER A 69 54.25 78.74 3.71
CA SER A 69 54.38 79.55 4.92
C SER A 69 55.42 79.01 5.90
N LYS A 70 56.29 79.88 6.42
CA LYS A 70 57.22 79.55 7.52
C LYS A 70 56.56 79.60 8.91
N ARG A 71 55.27 79.92 9.02
CA ARG A 71 54.57 80.10 10.31
C ARG A 71 54.21 78.77 10.98
N ALA A 72 54.46 78.68 12.29
CA ALA A 72 54.14 77.49 13.09
C ALA A 72 52.63 77.16 13.11
N VAL A 73 51.77 78.18 13.09
CA VAL A 73 50.30 78.03 13.04
C VAL A 73 49.84 77.27 11.80
N ASP A 74 50.43 77.54 10.63
CA ASP A 74 50.02 76.88 9.37
C ASP A 74 50.43 75.39 9.38
N LYS A 75 51.62 75.07 9.91
CA LYS A 75 52.05 73.66 10.14
C LYS A 75 51.10 72.92 11.09
N ARG A 76 50.67 73.57 12.19
CA ARG A 76 49.70 73.00 13.13
C ARG A 76 48.32 72.80 12.48
N SER A 77 47.88 73.74 11.65
CA SER A 77 46.63 73.65 10.89
C SER A 77 46.64 72.46 9.93
N ALA A 78 47.73 72.25 9.18
CA ALA A 78 47.88 71.09 8.30
C ALA A 78 47.82 69.75 9.04
N LYS A 79 48.46 69.66 10.24
CA LYS A 79 48.38 68.47 11.10
C LYS A 79 46.95 68.22 11.59
N SER A 80 46.26 69.27 12.05
CA SER A 80 44.86 69.20 12.49
C SER A 80 43.92 68.76 11.37
N ALA A 81 44.06 69.34 10.17
CA ALA A 81 43.24 68.98 9.02
C ALA A 81 43.48 67.52 8.57
N THR A 82 44.72 67.03 8.66
CA THR A 82 45.05 65.62 8.39
C THR A 82 44.41 64.71 9.44
N ALA A 83 44.43 65.08 10.72
CA ALA A 83 43.73 64.34 11.78
C ALA A 83 42.21 64.32 11.56
N ALA A 84 41.62 65.41 11.06
CA ALA A 84 40.19 65.46 10.71
C ALA A 84 39.83 64.49 9.57
N VAL A 85 40.70 64.35 8.55
CA VAL A 85 40.53 63.34 7.48
C VAL A 85 40.55 61.91 8.05
N SER A 86 41.49 61.62 8.95
CA SER A 86 41.55 60.31 9.62
C SER A 86 40.26 60.02 10.39
N LYS A 87 39.78 60.95 11.23
CA LYS A 87 38.51 60.81 11.96
C LYS A 87 37.30 60.62 11.03
N ALA A 88 37.25 61.34 9.91
CA ALA A 88 36.18 61.21 8.93
C ALA A 88 36.22 59.83 8.24
N ASN A 89 37.40 59.34 7.88
CA ASN A 89 37.59 58.01 7.30
C ASN A 89 37.15 56.90 8.26
N GLU A 90 37.49 56.98 9.55
CA GLU A 90 37.07 55.99 10.54
C GLU A 90 35.53 55.93 10.66
N LYS A 91 34.85 57.09 10.67
CA LYS A 91 33.38 57.12 10.65
C LYS A 91 32.80 56.52 9.37
N ALA A 92 33.42 56.78 8.21
CA ALA A 92 32.99 56.19 6.94
C ALA A 92 33.19 54.67 6.90
N LYS A 93 34.30 54.16 7.46
CA LYS A 93 34.54 52.71 7.63
C LYS A 93 33.47 52.07 8.52
N ALA A 94 33.17 52.69 9.67
CA ALA A 94 32.14 52.20 10.58
C ALA A 94 30.74 52.16 9.90
N ALA A 95 30.38 53.17 9.11
CA ALA A 95 29.14 53.17 8.35
C ALA A 95 29.09 52.04 7.30
N ARG A 96 30.21 51.79 6.59
CA ARG A 96 30.32 50.67 5.64
C ARG A 96 30.23 49.30 6.33
N ALA A 97 30.81 49.16 7.53
CA ALA A 97 30.71 47.93 8.31
C ALA A 97 29.25 47.62 8.67
N LYS A 98 28.47 48.62 9.09
CA LYS A 98 27.02 48.46 9.35
C LYS A 98 26.23 48.00 8.11
N VAL A 99 26.58 48.50 6.92
CA VAL A 99 25.97 48.02 5.66
C VAL A 99 26.33 46.57 5.40
N ALA A 100 27.58 46.17 5.65
CA ALA A 100 28.01 44.78 5.49
C ALA A 100 27.26 43.83 6.45
N GLU A 101 27.12 44.22 7.72
CA GLU A 101 26.33 43.48 8.72
C GLU A 101 24.87 43.34 8.29
N ALA A 102 24.22 44.43 7.84
CA ALA A 102 22.84 44.40 7.36
C ALA A 102 22.67 43.52 6.11
N ARG A 103 23.68 43.41 5.24
CA ARG A 103 23.66 42.46 4.10
C ARG A 103 23.75 41.01 4.55
N VAL A 104 24.52 40.72 5.60
CA VAL A 104 24.56 39.39 6.22
C VAL A 104 23.21 39.07 6.86
N GLU A 105 22.58 40.01 7.57
CA GLU A 105 21.22 39.86 8.09
C GLU A 105 20.21 39.56 6.97
N LEU A 106 20.31 40.24 5.83
CA LEU A 106 19.45 40.00 4.67
C LEU A 106 19.64 38.57 4.14
N ALA A 107 20.88 38.11 4.01
CA ALA A 107 21.17 36.76 3.55
C ALA A 107 20.57 35.71 4.51
N LYS A 108 20.69 35.92 5.83
CA LYS A 108 20.05 35.08 6.85
C LYS A 108 18.53 35.10 6.75
N ALA A 109 17.91 36.27 6.58
CA ALA A 109 16.48 36.41 6.42
C ALA A 109 15.97 35.67 5.17
N LYS A 110 16.67 35.79 4.03
CA LYS A 110 16.34 35.07 2.80
C LYS A 110 16.48 33.55 2.98
N ALA A 111 17.55 33.08 3.63
CA ALA A 111 17.71 31.66 3.93
C ALA A 111 16.57 31.11 4.80
N MET A 112 16.20 31.82 5.86
CA MET A 112 15.08 31.43 6.74
C MET A 112 13.75 31.42 5.99
N ALA A 113 13.48 32.42 5.15
CA ALA A 113 12.27 32.46 4.32
C ALA A 113 12.20 31.26 3.36
N THR A 114 13.33 30.90 2.72
CA THR A 114 13.38 29.70 1.86
C THR A 114 13.19 28.41 2.63
N ALA A 115 13.71 28.31 3.86
CA ALA A 115 13.54 27.14 4.71
C ALA A 115 12.06 26.97 5.14
N LYS A 116 11.39 28.07 5.51
CA LYS A 116 9.95 28.06 5.83
C LYS A 116 9.11 27.63 4.64
N ALA A 117 9.36 28.20 3.46
CA ALA A 117 8.64 27.82 2.24
C ALA A 117 8.86 26.34 1.89
N ALA A 118 10.07 25.81 2.10
CA ALA A 118 10.36 24.39 1.90
C ALA A 118 9.63 23.49 2.91
N ALA A 119 9.53 23.92 4.18
CA ALA A 119 8.78 23.20 5.22
C ALA A 119 7.27 23.16 4.91
N GLU A 120 6.67 24.30 4.53
CA GLU A 120 5.27 24.37 4.13
C GLU A 120 4.98 23.51 2.90
N ALA A 121 5.87 23.50 1.91
CA ALA A 121 5.75 22.63 0.75
C ALA A 121 5.90 21.14 1.10
N ALA A 122 6.68 20.80 2.13
CA ALA A 122 6.79 19.42 2.62
C ALA A 122 5.53 18.98 3.37
N GLU A 123 5.01 19.83 4.26
CA GLU A 123 3.72 19.62 4.94
C GLU A 123 2.58 19.40 3.93
N ALA A 124 2.48 20.25 2.90
CA ALA A 124 1.49 20.10 1.83
C ALA A 124 1.59 18.76 1.07
N LYS A 125 2.81 18.24 0.87
CA LYS A 125 3.02 16.92 0.26
C LYS A 125 2.64 15.79 1.21
N ILE A 126 2.87 15.96 2.51
CA ILE A 126 2.49 14.97 3.52
C ILE A 126 0.96 14.89 3.63
N THR A 127 0.25 16.02 3.59
CA THR A 127 -1.21 16.04 3.58
C THR A 127 -1.76 15.38 2.31
N GLU A 128 -1.23 15.73 1.13
CA GLU A 128 -1.61 15.08 -0.13
C GLU A 128 -1.36 13.56 -0.10
N LEU A 129 -0.22 13.13 0.45
CA LEU A 129 0.09 11.71 0.60
C LEU A 129 -0.91 11.02 1.53
N ARG A 130 -1.26 11.65 2.67
CA ARG A 130 -2.25 11.11 3.62
C ARG A 130 -3.61 10.92 2.95
N GLU A 131 -4.09 11.91 2.21
CA GLU A 131 -5.36 11.81 1.48
C GLU A 131 -5.33 10.70 0.43
N ASN A 132 -4.23 10.58 -0.31
CA ASN A 132 -4.06 9.53 -1.32
C ASN A 132 -4.01 8.13 -0.69
N LEU A 133 -3.37 7.98 0.48
CA LEU A 133 -3.37 6.72 1.22
C LEU A 133 -4.75 6.37 1.77
N ALA A 134 -5.50 7.36 2.28
CA ALA A 134 -6.87 7.14 2.75
C ALA A 134 -7.78 6.65 1.60
N LYS A 135 -7.75 7.33 0.45
CA LYS A 135 -8.49 6.89 -0.76
C LYS A 135 -8.10 5.50 -1.21
N ARG A 136 -6.79 5.17 -1.20
CA ARG A 136 -6.32 3.82 -1.54
C ARG A 136 -6.82 2.77 -0.56
N ALA A 137 -6.77 3.06 0.74
CA ALA A 137 -7.22 2.14 1.78
C ALA A 137 -8.69 1.73 1.59
N GLU A 138 -9.57 2.68 1.24
CA GLU A 138 -10.98 2.39 0.93
C GLU A 138 -11.10 1.45 -0.28
N THR A 139 -10.42 1.77 -1.39
CA THR A 139 -10.48 0.93 -2.59
C THR A 139 -9.89 -0.47 -2.39
N ASP A 140 -8.83 -0.60 -1.59
CA ASP A 140 -8.20 -1.89 -1.32
C ASP A 140 -9.05 -2.73 -0.36
N LEU A 141 -9.73 -2.09 0.60
CA LEU A 141 -10.69 -2.75 1.49
C LEU A 141 -11.87 -3.33 0.68
N GLU A 142 -12.44 -2.56 -0.25
CA GLU A 142 -13.52 -3.05 -1.11
C GLU A 142 -13.09 -4.24 -1.97
N LYS A 143 -11.91 -4.15 -2.61
CA LYS A 143 -11.34 -5.26 -3.39
C LYS A 143 -11.07 -6.49 -2.52
N ALA A 144 -10.57 -6.29 -1.30
CA ALA A 144 -10.31 -7.37 -0.36
C ALA A 144 -11.62 -8.06 0.06
N LYS A 145 -12.69 -7.30 0.36
CA LYS A 145 -14.03 -7.85 0.65
C LYS A 145 -14.57 -8.65 -0.52
N ALA A 146 -14.57 -8.09 -1.73
CA ALA A 146 -15.07 -8.77 -2.92
C ALA A 146 -14.31 -10.09 -3.21
N SER A 147 -12.97 -10.05 -3.08
CA SER A 147 -12.12 -11.24 -3.26
C SER A 147 -12.38 -12.29 -2.19
N PHE A 148 -12.56 -11.87 -0.93
CA PHE A 148 -12.89 -12.75 0.17
C PHE A 148 -14.26 -13.41 -0.03
N GLU A 149 -15.29 -12.63 -0.34
CA GLU A 149 -16.64 -13.14 -0.60
C GLU A 149 -16.67 -14.16 -1.73
N GLN A 150 -15.99 -13.87 -2.84
CA GLN A 150 -15.90 -14.80 -3.96
C GLN A 150 -15.23 -16.12 -3.56
N ARG A 151 -14.13 -16.06 -2.80
CA ARG A 151 -13.42 -17.25 -2.31
C ARG A 151 -14.28 -18.03 -1.30
N TRP A 152 -14.96 -17.32 -0.42
CA TRP A 152 -15.83 -17.92 0.60
C TRP A 152 -17.02 -18.63 -0.02
N ARG A 153 -17.73 -17.99 -0.97
CA ARG A 153 -18.84 -18.61 -1.72
C ARG A 153 -18.39 -19.87 -2.47
N LYS A 154 -17.27 -19.81 -3.20
CA LYS A 154 -16.69 -20.99 -3.88
C LYS A 154 -16.36 -22.11 -2.90
N SER A 155 -15.87 -21.78 -1.71
CA SER A 155 -15.57 -22.77 -0.66
C SER A 155 -16.87 -23.43 -0.14
N ARG A 156 -17.91 -22.63 0.11
CA ARG A 156 -19.23 -23.11 0.53
C ARG A 156 -19.90 -23.99 -0.51
N GLU A 157 -19.91 -23.56 -1.77
CA GLU A 157 -20.44 -24.34 -2.89
C GLU A 157 -19.77 -25.71 -2.99
N LYS A 158 -18.44 -25.77 -2.92
CA LYS A 158 -17.70 -27.04 -2.88
C LYS A 158 -18.06 -27.91 -1.67
N ALA A 159 -18.24 -27.29 -0.50
CA ALA A 159 -18.62 -28.02 0.71
C ALA A 159 -20.05 -28.59 0.60
N ASP A 160 -20.98 -27.81 0.05
CA ASP A 160 -22.38 -28.20 -0.09
C ASP A 160 -22.55 -29.22 -1.24
N GLU A 161 -21.81 -29.10 -2.34
CA GLU A 161 -21.70 -30.15 -3.35
C GLU A 161 -21.24 -31.49 -2.77
N ARG A 162 -20.22 -31.48 -1.89
CA ARG A 162 -19.73 -32.70 -1.23
C ARG A 162 -20.83 -33.34 -0.39
N LYS A 163 -21.62 -32.54 0.33
CA LYS A 163 -22.77 -33.03 1.11
C LYS A 163 -23.85 -33.61 0.20
N VAL A 164 -24.21 -32.92 -0.89
CA VAL A 164 -25.21 -33.40 -1.86
C VAL A 164 -24.73 -34.71 -2.51
N LYS A 165 -23.47 -34.78 -2.93
CA LYS A 165 -22.86 -36.01 -3.48
C LYS A 165 -22.90 -37.15 -2.47
N ALA A 166 -22.60 -36.90 -1.19
CA ALA A 166 -22.70 -37.89 -0.13
C ALA A 166 -24.16 -38.35 0.11
N ALA A 167 -25.12 -37.42 0.13
CA ALA A 167 -26.54 -37.73 0.28
C ALA A 167 -27.06 -38.57 -0.91
N ARG A 168 -26.71 -38.21 -2.15
CA ARG A 168 -27.05 -38.97 -3.36
C ARG A 168 -26.52 -40.40 -3.31
N LYS A 169 -25.25 -40.59 -2.91
CA LYS A 169 -24.68 -41.94 -2.74
C LYS A 169 -25.45 -42.76 -1.70
N LYS A 170 -25.82 -42.15 -0.56
CA LYS A 170 -26.60 -42.81 0.49
C LYS A 170 -28.01 -43.18 0.01
N ALA A 171 -28.67 -42.30 -0.74
CA ALA A 171 -29.98 -42.58 -1.33
C ALA A 171 -29.91 -43.70 -2.38
N ALA A 172 -28.93 -43.66 -3.29
CA ALA A 172 -28.73 -44.71 -4.29
C ALA A 172 -28.45 -46.08 -3.66
N ALA A 173 -27.69 -46.13 -2.56
CA ALA A 173 -27.46 -47.37 -1.82
C ALA A 173 -28.76 -47.94 -1.22
N LYS A 174 -29.63 -47.07 -0.67
CA LYS A 174 -30.95 -47.49 -0.17
C LYS A 174 -31.86 -47.98 -1.30
N ALA A 175 -31.88 -47.29 -2.45
CA ALA A 175 -32.65 -47.71 -3.62
C ALA A 175 -32.20 -49.09 -4.13
N LYS A 176 -30.89 -49.31 -4.31
CA LYS A 176 -30.35 -50.63 -4.68
C LYS A 176 -30.69 -51.72 -3.67
N ALA A 177 -30.70 -51.41 -2.38
CA ALA A 177 -31.11 -52.36 -1.34
C ALA A 177 -32.60 -52.71 -1.43
N ALA A 178 -33.46 -51.73 -1.74
CA ALA A 178 -34.88 -51.95 -1.97
C ALA A 178 -35.13 -52.79 -3.24
N GLU A 179 -34.44 -52.50 -4.33
CA GLU A 179 -34.50 -53.29 -5.58
C GLU A 179 -34.11 -54.75 -5.34
N LYS A 180 -33.01 -55.01 -4.61
CA LYS A 180 -32.60 -56.38 -4.27
C LYS A 180 -33.69 -57.10 -3.47
N LYS A 181 -34.29 -56.43 -2.48
CA LYS A 181 -35.41 -56.99 -1.71
C LYS A 181 -36.63 -57.28 -2.58
N ALA A 182 -36.96 -56.39 -3.52
CA ALA A 182 -38.06 -56.58 -4.47
C ALA A 182 -37.80 -57.79 -5.38
N LYS A 183 -36.60 -57.90 -5.97
CA LYS A 183 -36.20 -59.05 -6.80
C LYS A 183 -36.29 -60.38 -6.04
N VAL A 184 -35.86 -60.42 -4.77
CA VAL A 184 -36.00 -61.62 -3.93
C VAL A 184 -37.47 -61.97 -3.69
N LYS A 185 -38.35 -60.98 -3.43
CA LYS A 185 -39.78 -61.21 -3.27
C LYS A 185 -40.42 -61.74 -4.57
N MET A 186 -40.07 -61.18 -5.73
CA MET A 186 -40.55 -61.64 -7.03
C MET A 186 -40.13 -63.10 -7.29
N ALA A 187 -38.85 -63.43 -7.08
CA ALA A 187 -38.36 -64.80 -7.21
C ALA A 187 -39.06 -65.79 -6.24
N GLN A 188 -39.42 -65.34 -5.04
CA GLN A 188 -40.20 -66.18 -4.11
C GLN A 188 -41.64 -66.41 -4.60
N VAL A 189 -42.29 -65.39 -5.18
CA VAL A 189 -43.62 -65.53 -5.76
C VAL A 189 -43.58 -66.49 -6.95
N GLU A 190 -42.59 -66.35 -7.84
CA GLU A 190 -42.39 -67.26 -8.98
C GLU A 190 -42.13 -68.70 -8.53
N ARG A 191 -41.27 -68.91 -7.52
CA ARG A 191 -41.04 -70.25 -6.94
C ARG A 191 -42.31 -70.85 -6.34
N LYS A 192 -43.11 -70.06 -5.62
CA LYS A 192 -44.39 -70.51 -5.06
C LYS A 192 -45.39 -70.84 -6.16
N ALA A 193 -45.43 -70.06 -7.25
CA ALA A 193 -46.27 -70.34 -8.41
C ALA A 193 -45.84 -71.63 -9.12
N ALA A 194 -44.54 -71.81 -9.36
CA ALA A 194 -43.98 -73.02 -9.96
C ALA A 194 -44.21 -74.28 -9.11
N ALA A 195 -44.10 -74.17 -7.78
CA ALA A 195 -44.41 -75.28 -6.87
C ALA A 195 -45.89 -75.68 -6.94
N LYS A 196 -46.80 -74.69 -6.96
CA LYS A 196 -48.24 -74.95 -7.13
C LYS A 196 -48.56 -75.57 -8.50
N ALA A 197 -47.86 -75.19 -9.57
CA ALA A 197 -48.00 -75.81 -10.88
C ALA A 197 -47.55 -77.28 -10.89
N LYS A 198 -46.41 -77.61 -10.26
CA LYS A 198 -45.90 -78.99 -10.15
C LYS A 198 -46.80 -79.91 -9.31
N THR A 199 -47.49 -79.38 -8.30
CA THR A 199 -48.49 -80.16 -7.55
C THR A 199 -49.75 -80.47 -8.36
N LYS A 200 -50.09 -79.64 -9.36
CA LYS A 200 -51.22 -79.91 -10.26
C LYS A 200 -50.89 -80.98 -11.31
N THR A 201 -49.63 -81.08 -11.75
CA THR A 201 -49.19 -82.16 -12.67
C THR A 201 -48.99 -83.50 -11.95
N LYS A 202 -48.53 -83.54 -10.70
CA LYS A 202 -48.46 -84.80 -9.93
C LYS A 202 -49.84 -85.37 -9.56
N LYS A 203 -50.87 -84.53 -9.39
CA LYS A 203 -52.26 -85.02 -9.19
C LYS A 203 -52.87 -85.68 -10.43
N LYS A 204 -52.23 -85.59 -11.60
CA LYS A 204 -52.70 -86.28 -12.83
C LYS A 204 -52.04 -87.65 -13.07
N ALA A 205 -50.99 -88.01 -12.34
CA ALA A 205 -50.24 -89.27 -12.55
C ALA A 205 -50.49 -90.37 -11.49
N THR A 206 -51.15 -90.07 -10.37
CA THR A 206 -51.44 -91.05 -9.30
C THR A 206 -52.94 -91.32 -9.14
N LYS A 207 -53.63 -91.54 -10.26
CA LYS A 207 -54.99 -92.11 -10.30
C LYS A 207 -55.02 -93.42 -11.10
N LYS A 208 -53.98 -94.25 -10.96
CA LYS A 208 -54.02 -95.69 -11.26
C LYS A 208 -53.20 -96.41 -10.19
N ARG A 209 -53.82 -97.45 -9.61
CA ARG A 209 -53.32 -98.32 -8.53
C ARG A 209 -53.41 -97.76 -7.12
N ALA A 210 -54.66 -97.68 -6.65
CA ALA A 210 -54.97 -98.12 -5.29
C ALA A 210 -55.03 -99.66 -5.29
N THR A 211 -54.32 -100.29 -4.36
CA THR A 211 -54.79 -101.31 -3.38
C THR A 211 -53.67 -102.29 -2.97
N ALA A 212 -53.78 -102.73 -1.71
CA ALA A 212 -53.00 -103.77 -1.00
C ALA A 212 -51.60 -103.35 -0.49
N LYS A 213 -51.17 -103.61 0.76
CA LYS A 213 -51.77 -104.20 1.96
C LYS A 213 -50.78 -103.93 3.12
N ARG A 214 -51.31 -103.49 4.26
CA ARG A 214 -50.92 -103.75 5.67
C ARG A 214 -49.52 -104.38 5.96
N THR A 215 -48.72 -103.76 6.84
CA THR A 215 -48.34 -104.23 8.21
C THR A 215 -46.97 -103.70 8.73
N THR A 216 -47.03 -103.17 9.97
CA THR A 216 -46.10 -103.30 11.13
C THR A 216 -44.62 -102.86 11.11
N THR A 217 -44.25 -102.33 12.29
CA THR A 217 -42.92 -102.17 12.94
C THR A 217 -42.20 -100.82 12.83
N ALA A 218 -42.07 -100.17 13.99
CA ALA A 218 -41.07 -99.13 14.32
C ALA A 218 -39.75 -99.82 14.77
N PRO A 219 -38.66 -99.15 15.22
CA PRO A 219 -38.27 -97.73 15.22
C PRO A 219 -36.77 -97.54 14.79
N ALA A 220 -36.13 -96.43 15.22
CA ALA A 220 -34.68 -96.17 15.37
C ALA A 220 -34.04 -95.25 14.31
N LYS A 221 -33.81 -93.98 14.68
CA LYS A 221 -32.53 -93.42 15.17
C LYS A 221 -31.49 -93.20 14.06
N THR A 222 -31.06 -91.96 13.88
CA THR A 222 -29.72 -91.45 14.29
C THR A 222 -29.54 -90.03 13.73
N ARG A 223 -29.28 -89.05 14.61
CA ARG A 223 -28.00 -88.33 14.81
C ARG A 223 -27.61 -87.46 13.60
N ALA A 224 -27.11 -86.23 13.76
CA ALA A 224 -26.78 -85.43 14.92
C ALA A 224 -26.29 -84.06 14.45
N ARG A 225 -26.30 -83.10 15.40
CA ARG A 225 -25.26 -82.06 15.62
C ARG A 225 -25.18 -80.93 14.58
N LYS A 226 -24.87 -79.68 14.93
CA LYS A 226 -24.38 -79.01 16.16
C LYS A 226 -24.68 -77.51 15.96
N ALA A 227 -25.45 -76.87 16.83
CA ALA A 227 -24.99 -75.95 17.89
C ALA A 227 -24.02 -74.82 17.46
N THR A 228 -24.54 -73.59 17.53
CA THR A 228 -24.01 -72.42 18.26
C THR A 228 -22.51 -72.31 18.55
N ALA A 229 -21.92 -71.17 18.15
CA ALA A 229 -20.99 -70.31 18.93
C ALA A 229 -20.46 -69.20 17.98
N LYS A 230 -20.62 -67.90 18.23
CA LYS A 230 -19.98 -67.01 19.24
C LYS A 230 -18.96 -66.09 18.54
N ARG A 231 -19.25 -64.79 18.67
CA ARG A 231 -18.45 -63.57 18.42
C ARG A 231 -16.92 -63.68 18.31
N ALA A 232 -16.37 -62.90 17.38
CA ALA A 232 -15.15 -62.08 17.50
C ALA A 232 -15.18 -61.10 16.29
N GLY A 233 -14.76 -59.84 16.29
CA GLY A 233 -14.15 -58.94 17.25
C GLY A 233 -14.04 -57.57 16.56
N ARG A 234 -14.27 -56.48 17.30
CA ARG A 234 -14.16 -55.09 16.85
C ARG A 234 -12.69 -54.63 16.97
N PRO A 235 -12.05 -54.01 15.97
CA PRO A 235 -10.71 -53.45 16.17
C PRO A 235 -10.79 -52.13 16.95
N ARG A 236 -9.93 -52.00 17.97
CA ARG A 236 -9.68 -50.76 18.72
C ARG A 236 -8.77 -49.85 17.89
N LYS A 237 -9.05 -48.54 17.95
CA LYS A 237 -8.16 -47.46 17.53
C LYS A 237 -6.84 -47.50 18.31
N LYS A 238 -5.73 -47.34 17.61
CA LYS A 238 -4.69 -46.35 17.91
C LYS A 238 -4.25 -45.75 16.57
#